data_AF-A0A842L7P9-F1
#
_entry.id   AF-A0A842L7P9-F1
#
_cell.length_a   1.000
_cell.length_b   1.000
_cell.length_c   1.000
_cell.angle_alpha   90.00
_cell.angle_beta   90.00
_cell.angle_gamma   90.00
#
_symmetry.space_group_name_H-M   'P 1'
#
loop_
_entity.id
_entity.type
_entity.pdbx_description
1 polymer ?
#
loop_
_entity_poly.entity_id
_entity_poly.type
_entity_poly.pdbx_seq_one_letter_code
_entity_poly.pdbx_strand_id
1 'polypeptide(L)'
;MLDVIGFLVYVEAFLTTLLTAMFSDGPARLLGFLAAFGYLLLAFWSIDQISSDIVPKRDAGGVRVMFFLNIIAFVFGVVSFYMYTENVVAPIVLLGPGFIIGFWKSVKYVWALRTFHIFVLDICGVYDVCYCA
;
A
#
# COMPACT_ATOMS: atom_id res chain seq x y z
N MET A 1 -14.65 6.42 -4.72
CA MET A 1 -14.64 6.98 -3.34
C MET A 1 -13.48 6.46 -2.49
N LEU A 2 -13.23 5.14 -2.42
CA LEU A 2 -12.13 4.56 -1.61
C LEU A 2 -10.75 5.10 -2.02
N ASP A 3 -10.54 5.44 -3.29
CA ASP A 3 -9.27 6.00 -3.78
C ASP A 3 -9.00 7.43 -3.28
N VAL A 4 -10.04 8.25 -3.14
CA VAL A 4 -9.94 9.61 -2.57
C VAL A 4 -9.66 9.55 -1.08
N ILE A 5 -10.32 8.64 -0.35
CA ILE A 5 -10.05 8.41 1.08
C ILE A 5 -8.62 7.88 1.27
N GLY A 6 -8.19 6.93 0.43
CA GLY A 6 -6.81 6.44 0.47
C GLY A 6 -5.79 7.53 0.22
N PHE A 7 -6.03 8.41 -0.77
CA PHE A 7 -5.18 9.58 -1.00
C PHE A 7 -5.07 10.48 0.23
N LEU A 8 -6.21 10.86 0.83
CA LEU A 8 -6.22 11.74 2.01
C LEU A 8 -5.40 11.14 3.17
N VAL A 9 -5.59 9.84 3.44
CA VAL A 9 -4.90 9.16 4.53
C VAL A 9 -3.42 8.95 4.23
N TYR A 10 -3.02 8.72 2.98
CA TYR A 10 -1.59 8.67 2.61
C TYR A 10 -0.92 10.03 2.75
N VAL A 11 -1.62 11.12 2.42
CA VAL A 11 -1.12 12.49 2.62
C VAL A 11 -0.95 12.79 4.11
N GLU A 12 -1.91 12.39 4.95
CA GLU A 12 -1.78 12.50 6.41
C GLU A 12 -0.57 11.70 6.94
N ALA A 13 -0.41 10.44 6.52
CA ALA A 13 0.72 9.59 6.90
C ALA A 13 2.05 10.17 6.42
N PHE A 14 2.08 10.78 5.24
CA PHE A 14 3.23 11.51 4.73
C PHE A 14 3.58 12.71 5.61
N LEU A 15 2.61 13.58 5.92
CA LEU A 15 2.81 14.77 6.75
C LEU A 15 3.31 14.42 8.15
N THR A 16 2.71 13.41 8.78
CA THR A 16 3.08 12.93 10.11
C THR A 16 4.49 12.33 10.13
N THR A 17 4.83 11.46 9.18
CA THR A 17 6.19 10.89 9.10
C THR A 17 7.25 11.91 8.72
N LEU A 18 6.91 12.91 7.89
CA LEU A 18 7.79 14.03 7.57
C LEU A 18 8.03 14.92 8.80
N LEU A 19 6.99 15.19 9.58
CA LEU A 19 7.11 15.95 10.83
C LEU A 19 8.03 15.23 11.81
N THR A 20 7.84 13.92 12.01
CA THR A 20 8.74 13.11 12.85
C THR A 20 10.16 13.09 12.32
N ALA A 21 10.36 13.06 11.01
CA ALA A 21 11.68 13.18 10.43
C ALA A 21 12.32 14.56 10.71
N MET A 22 11.57 15.64 10.60
CA MET A 22 12.09 16.99 10.85
C MET A 22 12.44 17.24 12.32
N PHE A 23 11.66 16.69 13.25
CA PHE A 23 11.79 16.96 14.68
C PHE A 23 12.51 15.85 15.48
N SER A 24 12.87 14.73 14.85
CA SER A 24 13.65 13.67 15.52
C SER A 24 15.14 13.77 15.21
N ASP A 25 15.95 13.30 16.15
CA ASP A 25 17.40 13.23 16.04
C ASP A 25 17.89 11.79 15.81
N GLY A 26 19.11 11.67 15.28
CA GLY A 26 19.78 10.39 15.10
C GLY A 26 19.11 9.45 14.08
N PRO A 27 19.03 8.13 14.35
CA PRO A 27 18.54 7.16 13.38
C PRO A 27 17.03 7.28 13.10
N ALA A 28 16.25 7.82 14.04
CA ALA A 28 14.81 8.05 13.88
C ALA A 28 14.50 8.98 12.70
N ARG A 29 15.38 9.96 12.44
CA ARG A 29 15.25 10.92 11.34
C ARG A 29 15.33 10.24 9.98
N LEU A 30 16.31 9.36 9.80
CA LEU A 30 16.52 8.65 8.53
C LEU A 30 15.33 7.72 8.25
N LEU A 31 14.87 7.00 9.28
CA LEU A 31 13.70 6.11 9.16
C LEU A 31 12.42 6.90 8.86
N GLY A 32 12.22 8.05 9.52
CA GLY A 32 11.08 8.93 9.28
C GLY A 32 11.09 9.47 7.85
N PHE A 33 12.26 9.85 7.34
CA PHE A 33 12.41 10.31 5.96
C PHE A 33 12.12 9.21 4.94
N LEU A 34 12.63 7.98 5.18
CA LEU A 34 12.33 6.82 4.32
C LEU A 34 10.83 6.48 4.34
N ALA A 35 10.18 6.57 5.50
CA ALA A 35 8.75 6.38 5.62
C ALA A 35 7.96 7.46 4.86
N ALA A 36 8.32 8.74 5.03
CA ALA A 36 7.71 9.85 4.33
C ALA A 36 7.86 9.69 2.81
N PHE A 37 9.04 9.33 2.33
CA PHE A 37 9.25 9.06 0.91
C PHE A 37 8.35 7.92 0.39
N GLY A 38 8.20 6.85 1.17
CA GLY A 38 7.27 5.75 0.86
C GLY A 38 5.81 6.20 0.78
N TYR A 39 5.34 6.98 1.75
CA TYR A 39 3.97 7.50 1.75
C TYR A 39 3.71 8.53 0.65
N LEU A 40 4.72 9.33 0.27
CA LEU A 40 4.65 10.22 -0.88
C LEU A 40 4.41 9.45 -2.19
N LEU A 41 5.16 8.38 -2.42
CA LEU A 41 4.98 7.50 -3.57
C LEU A 41 3.59 6.84 -3.59
N LEU A 42 3.10 6.40 -2.43
CA LEU A 42 1.75 5.83 -2.29
C LEU A 42 0.65 6.87 -2.57
N ALA A 43 0.85 8.12 -2.15
CA ALA A 43 -0.07 9.22 -2.44
C ALA A 43 -0.12 9.52 -3.94
N PHE A 44 1.03 9.62 -4.61
CA PHE A 44 1.10 9.78 -6.08
C PHE A 44 0.41 8.63 -6.81
N TRP A 45 0.64 7.40 -6.37
CA TRP A 45 -0.04 6.24 -6.94
C TRP A 45 -1.56 6.30 -6.73
N SER A 46 -2.02 6.76 -5.56
CA SER A 46 -3.46 6.92 -5.31
C SER A 46 -4.09 7.98 -6.22
N ILE A 47 -3.38 9.05 -6.59
CA ILE A 47 -3.84 10.04 -7.59
C ILE A 47 -3.94 9.41 -8.97
N ASP A 48 -2.91 8.65 -9.39
CA ASP A 48 -2.91 7.97 -10.69
C ASP A 48 -4.08 6.97 -10.81
N GLN A 49 -4.45 6.32 -9.70
CA GLN A 49 -5.63 5.45 -9.63
C GLN A 49 -6.97 6.20 -9.79
N ILE A 50 -7.06 7.46 -9.35
CA ILE A 50 -8.25 8.31 -9.54
C ILE A 50 -8.34 8.77 -11.00
N SER A 51 -7.20 9.09 -11.61
CA SER A 51 -7.10 9.53 -13.00
C SER A 51 -7.39 8.40 -14.00
N SER A 52 -6.90 7.19 -13.70
CA SER A 52 -7.02 6.00 -14.57
C SER A 52 -8.38 5.32 -14.54
N ASP A 53 -9.38 5.85 -13.82
CA ASP A 53 -10.78 5.37 -13.89
C ASP A 53 -11.37 5.50 -15.33
N ILE A 54 -10.66 6.21 -16.23
CA ILE A 54 -10.99 6.38 -17.65
C ILE A 54 -10.28 5.36 -18.57
N VAL A 55 -9.18 4.72 -18.14
CA VAL A 55 -8.44 3.69 -18.93
C VAL A 55 -7.92 2.59 -18.00
N PRO A 56 -8.50 1.37 -18.02
CA PRO A 56 -8.13 0.32 -17.08
C PRO A 56 -6.84 -0.38 -17.52
N LYS A 57 -5.70 0.10 -17.05
CA LYS A 57 -4.41 -0.63 -17.06
C LYS A 57 -3.95 -0.83 -15.62
N ARG A 58 -4.40 -1.90 -14.98
CA ARG A 58 -3.86 -2.34 -13.68
C ARG A 58 -3.08 -3.63 -13.84
N ASP A 59 -1.76 -3.51 -13.91
CA ASP A 59 -0.87 -4.66 -13.88
C ASP A 59 -0.79 -5.25 -12.47
N ALA A 60 -0.93 -6.57 -12.36
CA ALA A 60 -0.80 -7.31 -11.10
C ALA A 60 0.53 -7.04 -10.38
N GLY A 61 1.60 -6.74 -11.15
CA GLY A 61 2.90 -6.33 -10.62
C GLY A 61 2.83 -5.01 -9.86
N GLY A 62 2.12 -4.00 -10.38
CA GLY A 62 1.99 -2.69 -9.74
C GLY A 62 1.28 -2.76 -8.39
N VAL A 63 0.22 -3.56 -8.30
CA VAL A 63 -0.50 -3.80 -7.04
C VAL A 63 0.40 -4.43 -5.98
N ARG A 64 1.25 -5.38 -6.38
CA ARG A 64 2.18 -6.07 -5.47
C ARG A 64 3.26 -5.12 -4.96
N VAL A 65 3.78 -4.25 -5.81
CA VAL A 65 4.74 -3.20 -5.41
C VAL A 65 4.10 -2.23 -4.42
N MET A 66 2.88 -1.77 -4.70
CA MET A 66 2.14 -0.87 -3.80
C MET A 66 1.94 -1.50 -2.41
N PHE A 67 1.65 -2.81 -2.35
CA PHE A 67 1.51 -3.55 -1.10
C PHE A 67 2.80 -3.58 -0.28
N PHE A 68 3.91 -3.98 -0.89
CA PHE A 68 5.20 -4.04 -0.19
C PHE A 68 5.66 -2.65 0.25
N LEU A 69 5.47 -1.64 -0.60
CA LEU A 69 5.79 -0.26 -0.27
C LEU A 69 4.99 0.25 0.94
N ASN A 70 3.70 -0.09 1.00
CA ASN A 70 2.85 0.24 2.15
C ASN A 70 3.32 -0.42 3.45
N ILE A 71 3.72 -1.70 3.41
CA ILE A 71 4.29 -2.38 4.57
C ILE A 71 5.59 -1.72 5.03
N ILE A 72 6.51 -1.48 4.09
CA ILE A 72 7.83 -0.92 4.38
C ILE A 72 7.69 0.50 4.96
N ALA A 73 6.85 1.34 4.33
CA ALA A 73 6.57 2.70 4.80
C ALA A 73 5.93 2.71 6.19
N PHE A 74 5.01 1.77 6.45
CA PHE A 74 4.38 1.61 7.76
C PHE A 74 5.39 1.20 8.84
N VAL A 75 6.20 0.18 8.58
CA VAL A 75 7.21 -0.28 9.54
C VAL A 75 8.22 0.82 9.86
N PHE A 76 8.76 1.50 8.84
CA PHE A 76 9.69 2.61 9.07
C PHE A 76 9.02 3.79 9.79
N GLY A 77 7.77 4.10 9.48
CA GLY A 77 7.03 5.17 10.12
C GLY A 77 6.76 4.87 11.60
N VAL A 78 6.29 3.66 11.93
CA VAL A 78 6.04 3.23 13.30
C VAL A 78 7.33 3.21 14.11
N VAL A 79 8.41 2.63 13.56
CA VAL A 79 9.70 2.56 14.27
C VAL A 79 10.28 3.95 14.48
N SER A 80 10.22 4.84 13.49
CA SER A 80 10.66 6.24 13.63
C SER A 80 9.88 6.98 14.73
N PHE A 81 8.55 6.87 14.72
CA PHE A 81 7.70 7.49 15.74
C PHE A 81 7.91 6.90 17.14
N TYR A 82 8.10 5.59 17.23
CA TYR A 82 8.40 4.91 18.48
C TYR A 82 9.73 5.41 19.06
N MET A 83 10.76 5.55 18.23
CA MET A 83 12.05 6.12 18.66
C MET A 83 11.95 7.59 19.06
N TYR A 84 11.02 8.35 18.48
CA TYR A 84 10.84 9.78 18.77
C TYR A 84 9.98 10.04 20.01
N THR A 85 8.89 9.31 20.18
CA THR A 85 7.87 9.56 21.23
C THR A 85 7.92 8.57 22.39
N GLU A 86 8.69 7.49 22.25
CA GLU A 86 8.70 6.32 23.15
C GLU A 86 7.31 5.70 23.37
N ASN A 87 6.36 5.99 22.48
CA ASN A 87 4.97 5.54 22.58
C ASN A 87 4.55 4.76 21.33
N VAL A 88 3.96 3.58 21.55
CA VAL A 88 3.51 2.67 20.50
C VAL A 88 2.09 2.99 20.02
N VAL A 89 1.26 3.63 20.85
CA VAL A 89 -0.16 3.86 20.55
C VAL A 89 -0.34 4.96 19.50
N ALA A 90 0.37 6.08 19.65
CA ALA A 90 0.29 7.22 18.74
C ALA A 90 0.55 6.84 17.26
N PRO A 91 1.65 6.14 16.91
CA PRO A 91 1.89 5.78 15.51
C PRO A 91 0.86 4.79 14.96
N ILE A 92 0.31 3.89 15.78
CA ILE A 92 -0.71 2.95 15.32
C ILE A 92 -2.00 3.68 14.97
N VAL A 93 -2.39 4.69 15.76
CA VAL A 93 -3.61 5.47 15.52
C VAL A 93 -3.45 6.38 14.29
N LEU A 94 -2.29 7.01 14.13
CA LEU A 94 -2.02 7.94 13.02
C LEU A 94 -1.72 7.24 11.69
N LEU A 95 -0.91 6.18 11.70
CA LEU A 95 -0.48 5.49 10.48
C LEU A 95 -1.33 4.25 10.16
N GLY A 96 -2.02 3.68 11.16
CA GLY A 96 -2.82 2.47 11.02
C GLY A 96 -3.95 2.57 9.99
N PRO A 97 -4.72 3.67 9.91
CA PRO A 97 -5.76 3.83 8.89
C PRO A 97 -5.18 3.72 7.47
N GLY A 98 -4.01 4.32 7.22
CA GLY A 98 -3.32 4.26 5.93
C GLY A 98 -2.85 2.85 5.58
N PHE A 99 -2.35 2.14 6.58
CA PHE A 99 -1.98 0.74 6.43
C PHE A 99 -3.19 -0.14 6.08
N ILE A 100 -4.31 0.01 6.79
CA ILE A 100 -5.55 -0.75 6.55
C ILE A 100 -6.10 -0.48 5.15
N ILE A 101 -6.11 0.77 4.70
CA ILE A 101 -6.62 1.12 3.36
C ILE A 101 -5.74 0.52 2.27
N GLY A 102 -4.42 0.62 2.41
CA GLY A 102 -3.49 0.00 1.46
C GLY A 102 -3.61 -1.52 1.45
N PHE A 103 -3.75 -2.14 2.62
CA PHE A 103 -4.00 -3.57 2.75
C PHE A 103 -5.32 -3.96 2.08
N TRP A 104 -6.40 -3.23 2.31
CA TRP A 104 -7.72 -3.51 1.70
C TRP A 104 -7.66 -3.39 0.18
N LYS A 105 -7.03 -2.32 -0.34
CA LYS A 105 -6.80 -2.17 -1.78
C LYS A 105 -6.08 -3.41 -2.32
N SER A 106 -4.94 -3.78 -1.74
CA SER A 106 -4.16 -4.94 -2.20
C SER A 106 -4.90 -6.28 -2.07
N VAL A 107 -5.65 -6.51 -0.98
CA VAL A 107 -6.45 -7.73 -0.78
C VAL A 107 -7.53 -7.89 -1.84
N LYS A 108 -8.26 -6.81 -2.18
CA LYS A 108 -9.27 -6.88 -3.24
C LYS A 108 -8.67 -7.34 -4.57
N TYR A 109 -7.45 -6.91 -4.89
CA TYR A 109 -6.79 -7.28 -6.14
C TYR A 109 -6.09 -8.63 -6.07
N VAL A 110 -5.43 -8.99 -4.97
CA VAL A 110 -4.76 -10.29 -4.79
C VAL A 110 -5.78 -11.43 -4.77
N TRP A 111 -6.93 -11.25 -4.12
CA TRP A 111 -8.00 -12.26 -4.12
C TRP A 111 -8.76 -12.31 -5.46
N ALA A 112 -8.96 -11.19 -6.15
CA ALA A 112 -9.49 -11.20 -7.51
C ALA A 112 -8.54 -11.91 -8.50
N LEU A 113 -7.23 -11.69 -8.37
CA LEU A 113 -6.23 -12.38 -9.19
C LEU A 113 -6.14 -13.87 -8.85
N ARG A 114 -6.34 -14.26 -7.58
CA ARG A 114 -6.38 -15.68 -7.18
C ARG A 114 -7.60 -16.39 -7.74
N THR A 115 -8.76 -15.73 -7.82
CA THR A 115 -9.94 -16.27 -8.53
C THR A 115 -9.64 -16.41 -10.03
N PHE A 116 -8.97 -15.45 -10.66
CA PHE A 116 -8.55 -15.56 -12.07
C PHE A 116 -7.47 -16.64 -12.29
N HIS A 117 -6.51 -16.82 -11.38
CA HIS A 117 -5.49 -17.86 -11.51
C HIS A 117 -6.08 -19.27 -11.33
N ILE A 118 -7.07 -19.41 -10.44
CA ILE A 118 -7.86 -20.64 -10.31
C ILE A 118 -8.69 -20.85 -11.58
N PHE A 119 -9.37 -19.82 -12.10
CA PHE A 119 -10.16 -19.93 -13.34
C PHE A 119 -9.30 -20.24 -14.58
N VAL A 120 -8.11 -19.66 -14.74
CA VAL A 120 -7.23 -19.93 -15.89
C VAL A 120 -6.58 -21.32 -15.78
N LEU A 121 -6.25 -21.79 -14.57
CA LEU A 121 -5.82 -23.18 -14.36
C LEU A 121 -6.97 -24.19 -14.53
N ASP A 122 -8.20 -23.83 -14.17
CA ASP A 122 -9.39 -24.68 -14.44
C ASP A 122 -9.68 -24.71 -15.94
N ILE A 123 -9.62 -23.57 -16.63
CA ILE A 123 -9.87 -23.48 -18.08
C ILE A 123 -8.77 -24.24 -18.87
N CYS A 124 -7.49 -24.11 -18.50
CA CYS A 124 -6.43 -24.92 -19.13
C CYS A 124 -6.43 -26.39 -18.69
N GLY A 125 -6.91 -26.73 -17.48
CA GLY A 125 -7.08 -28.12 -17.03
C GLY A 125 -8.32 -28.82 -17.60
N VAL A 126 -9.32 -28.05 -18.05
CA VAL A 126 -10.57 -28.57 -18.63
C VAL A 126 -10.49 -28.70 -20.16
N TYR A 127 -9.62 -27.95 -20.85
CA TYR A 127 -9.47 -28.08 -22.31
C TYR A 127 -8.48 -29.16 -22.79
N ASP A 128 -7.75 -29.84 -21.91
CA ASP A 128 -6.99 -31.05 -22.30
C ASP A 128 -7.85 -32.34 -22.24
N VAL A 129 -9.14 -32.27 -21.89
CA VAL A 129 -10.01 -33.46 -21.71
C VAL A 129 -11.21 -33.52 -22.66
N CYS A 130 -11.44 -32.53 -23.52
CA CYS A 130 -12.52 -32.60 -24.52
C CYS A 130 -12.00 -32.26 -25.93
N TYR A 131 -12.10 -33.27 -26.82
CA TYR A 131 -11.61 -33.39 -28.22
C TYR A 131 -10.20 -34.02 -28.33
N CYS A 132 -9.98 -35.26 -28.79
CA CYS A 132 -10.78 -36.15 -29.64
C CYS A 132 -10.49 -37.65 -29.37
N ALA A 133 -11.55 -38.39 -29.07
CA ALA A 133 -11.93 -39.61 -29.79
C ALA A 133 -13.38 -39.41 -30.26
#